data_AF-A0A5K0Z2B2-F1
#
_entry.id   AF-A0A5K0Z2B2-F1
#
_cell.length_a   1.000
_cell.length_b   1.000
_cell.length_c   1.000
_cell.angle_alpha   90.00
_cell.angle_beta   90.00
_cell.angle_gamma   90.00
#
_symmetry.space_group_name_H-M   'P 1'
#
loop_
_entity.id
_entity.type
_entity.pdbx_description
1 polymer ?
#
loop_
_entity_poly.entity_id
_entity_poly.type
_entity_poly.pdbx_seq_one_letter_code
_entity_poly.pdbx_strand_id
1 'polypeptide(L)'
;VSRQEFIELAKKSGNFDDTNLEFLQRTLKKSGIGDESYLPRHVISSPSRSVTIAQGREEAAVLMFGAVDSVLFSTKIHPRDITILVVNCGIFNVVPSLSAMLVNHYKMRSDIQTYNLGGMGCAAGAIAIDLARALLDSRPGTYALVVSTEIITAT
;
A
#
# COMPACT_ATOMS: atom_id res chain seq x y z
N VAL A 1 -16.13 0.17 -0.86
CA VAL A 1 -17.13 -0.92 -0.75
C VAL A 1 -17.89 -0.64 0.52
N SER A 2 -19.21 -0.47 0.46
CA SER A 2 -19.99 -0.24 1.67
C SER A 2 -19.94 -1.45 2.60
N ARG A 3 -20.20 -1.24 3.89
CA ARG A 3 -20.27 -2.35 4.86
C ARG A 3 -21.24 -3.46 4.43
N GLN A 4 -22.36 -3.10 3.80
CA GLN A 4 -23.34 -4.07 3.33
C GLN A 4 -22.82 -4.88 2.13
N GLU A 5 -22.23 -4.20 1.15
CA GLU A 5 -21.61 -4.86 -0.01
C GLU A 5 -20.51 -5.83 0.43
N PHE A 6 -19.71 -5.48 1.44
CA PHE A 6 -18.69 -6.37 1.97
C PHE A 6 -19.27 -7.67 2.56
N ILE A 7 -20.37 -7.58 3.32
CA ILE A 7 -21.05 -8.77 3.86
C ILE A 7 -21.61 -9.64 2.73
N GLU A 8 -22.18 -9.04 1.68
CA GLU A 8 -22.66 -9.79 0.51
C GLU A 8 -21.51 -10.48 -0.23
N LEU A 9 -20.35 -9.84 -0.36
CA LEU A 9 -19.15 -10.46 -0.93
C LEU A 9 -18.65 -11.62 -0.06
N ALA A 10 -18.60 -11.44 1.25
CA ALA A 10 -18.22 -12.50 2.18
C ALA A 10 -19.16 -13.71 2.06
N LYS A 11 -20.47 -13.48 1.99
CA LYS A 11 -21.46 -14.55 1.78
C LYS A 11 -21.28 -15.24 0.42
N LYS A 12 -21.06 -14.48 -0.66
CA LYS A 12 -20.81 -15.03 -2.01
C LYS A 12 -19.52 -15.81 -2.13
N SER A 13 -18.52 -15.54 -1.29
CA SER A 13 -17.25 -16.27 -1.30
C SER A 13 -17.41 -17.75 -0.92
N GLY A 14 -18.46 -18.11 -0.18
CA GLY A 14 -18.68 -19.47 0.33
C GLY A 14 -17.75 -19.88 1.48
N ASN A 15 -16.87 -18.99 1.94
CA ASN A 15 -15.87 -19.28 2.98
C ASN A 15 -16.38 -19.08 4.42
N PHE A 16 -17.61 -18.60 4.60
CA PHE A 16 -18.18 -18.25 5.90
C PHE A 16 -19.55 -18.89 6.08
N ASP A 17 -19.76 -19.56 7.22
CA ASP A 17 -21.09 -19.99 7.66
C ASP A 17 -21.91 -18.82 8.25
N ASP A 18 -23.18 -19.07 8.54
CA ASP A 18 -24.09 -18.04 9.05
C ASP A 18 -23.64 -17.44 10.40
N THR A 19 -22.99 -18.24 11.25
CA THR A 19 -22.51 -17.78 12.56
C THR A 19 -21.32 -16.83 12.40
N ASN A 20 -20.40 -17.17 11.50
CA ASN A 20 -19.25 -16.35 11.15
C ASN A 20 -19.67 -15.05 10.43
N LEU A 21 -20.68 -15.11 9.56
CA LEU A 21 -21.23 -13.92 8.90
C LEU A 21 -21.89 -12.96 9.90
N GLU A 22 -22.65 -13.48 10.87
CA GLU A 22 -23.24 -12.65 11.92
C GLU A 22 -22.16 -11.98 12.78
N PHE A 23 -21.11 -12.74 13.15
CA PHE A 23 -19.96 -12.20 13.87
C PHE A 23 -19.24 -11.10 13.08
N LEU A 24 -19.00 -11.31 11.78
CA LEU A 24 -18.37 -10.34 10.90
C LEU A 24 -19.20 -9.04 10.81
N GLN A 25 -20.52 -9.17 10.68
CA GLN A 25 -21.41 -8.02 10.63
C GLN A 25 -21.41 -7.21 11.94
N ARG A 26 -21.43 -7.90 13.09
CA ARG A 26 -21.34 -7.25 14.42
C ARG A 26 -19.98 -6.55 14.59
N THR A 27 -18.90 -7.17 14.14
CA THR A 27 -17.54 -6.61 14.20
C THR A 27 -17.42 -5.36 13.33
N LEU A 28 -17.88 -5.39 12.08
CA LEU A 28 -17.83 -4.23 11.19
C LEU A 28 -18.60 -3.03 11.77
N LYS A 29 -19.77 -3.27 12.36
CA LYS A 29 -20.58 -2.21 13.01
C LYS A 29 -19.83 -1.54 14.18
N LYS A 30 -18.92 -2.25 14.85
CA LYS A 30 -18.17 -1.76 16.01
C LYS A 30 -16.72 -1.36 15.71
N SER A 31 -16.23 -1.64 14.50
CA SER A 31 -14.82 -1.47 14.11
C SER A 31 -14.38 -0.01 13.90
N GLY A 32 -15.33 0.91 13.72
CA GLY A 32 -15.03 2.28 13.32
C GLY A 32 -14.65 2.45 11.83
N ILE A 33 -14.63 1.38 11.05
CA ILE A 33 -14.31 1.40 9.61
C ILE A 33 -15.49 1.99 8.84
N GLY A 34 -15.32 3.18 8.25
CA GLY A 34 -16.34 3.84 7.41
C GLY A 34 -16.37 3.32 5.97
N ASP A 35 -17.37 3.75 5.21
CA ASP A 35 -17.60 3.33 3.81
C ASP A 35 -16.56 3.91 2.84
N GLU A 36 -15.73 4.86 3.29
CA GLU A 36 -14.54 5.38 2.60
C GLU A 36 -13.39 4.38 2.52
N SER A 37 -13.49 3.24 3.21
CA SER A 37 -12.47 2.20 3.20
C SER A 37 -12.45 1.42 1.88
N TYR A 38 -11.24 1.08 1.44
CA TYR A 38 -10.99 0.43 0.17
C TYR A 38 -10.94 -1.10 0.29
N LEU A 39 -11.40 -1.77 -0.77
CA LEU A 39 -11.12 -3.17 -1.05
C LEU A 39 -10.70 -3.29 -2.52
N PRO A 40 -9.71 -4.13 -2.86
CA PRO A 40 -9.28 -4.25 -4.24
C PRO A 40 -10.37 -4.73 -5.16
N ARG A 41 -10.43 -4.13 -6.36
CA ARG A 41 -11.38 -4.55 -7.41
C ARG A 41 -11.28 -6.04 -7.72
N HIS A 42 -10.08 -6.60 -7.69
CA HIS A 42 -9.83 -8.01 -7.92
C HIS A 42 -10.46 -8.91 -6.85
N VAL A 43 -10.45 -8.48 -5.58
CA VAL A 43 -11.12 -9.16 -4.47
C VAL A 43 -12.65 -9.09 -4.62
N ILE A 44 -13.18 -7.95 -5.08
CA ILE A 44 -14.62 -7.75 -5.28
C ILE A 44 -15.16 -8.57 -6.47
N SER A 45 -14.44 -8.58 -7.58
CA SER A 45 -14.89 -9.15 -8.85
C SER A 45 -14.69 -10.66 -8.97
N SER A 46 -13.80 -11.25 -8.17
CA SER A 46 -13.52 -12.69 -8.20
C SER A 46 -13.18 -13.23 -6.81
N PRO A 47 -14.15 -13.26 -5.88
CA PRO A 47 -13.91 -13.63 -4.48
C PRO A 47 -13.42 -15.07 -4.24
N SER A 48 -13.46 -15.93 -5.26
CA SER A 48 -13.04 -17.34 -5.21
C SER A 48 -11.80 -17.68 -6.05
N ARG A 49 -11.17 -16.68 -6.69
CA ARG A 49 -10.02 -16.90 -7.58
C ARG A 49 -8.73 -16.45 -6.91
N SER A 50 -7.68 -17.26 -7.04
CA SER A 50 -6.31 -16.90 -6.62
C SER A 50 -5.88 -15.59 -7.29
N VAL A 51 -5.44 -14.62 -6.51
CA VAL A 51 -4.91 -13.37 -7.05
C VAL A 51 -3.53 -13.61 -7.68
N THR A 52 -3.14 -12.75 -8.62
CA THR A 52 -1.85 -12.85 -9.30
C THR A 52 -0.92 -11.72 -8.90
N ILE A 53 0.39 -11.95 -9.02
CA ILE A 53 1.40 -10.90 -8.84
C ILE A 53 1.14 -9.69 -9.74
N ALA A 54 0.63 -9.90 -10.96
CA ALA A 54 0.29 -8.82 -11.87
C ALA A 54 -0.82 -7.92 -11.31
N GLN A 55 -1.84 -8.50 -10.68
CA GLN A 55 -2.93 -7.75 -10.05
C GLN A 55 -2.46 -7.01 -8.78
N GLY A 56 -1.57 -7.62 -7.99
CA GLY A 56 -0.93 -6.93 -6.86
C GLY A 56 -0.08 -5.74 -7.32
N ARG A 57 0.61 -5.85 -8.47
CA ARG A 57 1.34 -4.72 -9.07
C ARG A 57 0.41 -3.61 -9.55
N GLU A 58 -0.74 -3.97 -10.12
CA GLU A 58 -1.73 -2.99 -10.55
C GLU A 58 -2.32 -2.23 -9.35
N GLU A 59 -2.67 -2.94 -8.27
CA GLU A 59 -3.10 -2.31 -7.01
C GLU A 59 -2.02 -1.38 -6.46
N ALA A 60 -0.77 -1.84 -6.40
CA ALA A 60 0.36 -1.05 -5.93
C ALA A 60 0.55 0.22 -6.77
N ALA A 61 0.45 0.12 -8.09
CA ALA A 61 0.55 1.27 -8.98
C ALA A 61 -0.55 2.29 -8.69
N VAL A 62 -1.82 1.86 -8.58
CA VAL A 62 -2.94 2.76 -8.30
C VAL A 62 -2.77 3.49 -6.97
N LEU A 63 -2.44 2.76 -5.91
CA LEU A 63 -2.32 3.33 -4.56
C LEU A 63 -1.09 4.23 -4.42
N MET A 64 0.08 3.73 -4.85
CA MET A 64 1.34 4.45 -4.66
C MET A 64 1.44 5.65 -5.59
N PHE A 65 1.05 5.54 -6.86
CA PHE A 65 1.16 6.67 -7.78
C PHE A 65 0.22 7.80 -7.40
N GLY A 66 -1.04 7.50 -7.05
CA GLY A 66 -1.98 8.52 -6.60
C GLY A 66 -1.49 9.28 -5.35
N ALA A 67 -0.92 8.56 -4.38
CA ALA A 67 -0.37 9.16 -3.16
C ALA A 67 0.87 10.03 -3.44
N VAL A 68 1.80 9.52 -4.26
CA VAL A 68 3.04 10.24 -4.61
C VAL A 68 2.72 11.47 -5.47
N ASP A 69 1.81 11.37 -6.44
CA ASP A 69 1.36 12.50 -7.25
C ASP A 69 0.79 13.63 -6.37
N SER A 70 -0.03 13.28 -5.38
CA SER A 70 -0.62 14.25 -4.45
C SER A 70 0.44 14.99 -3.62
N VAL A 71 1.44 14.27 -3.11
CA VAL A 71 2.56 14.85 -2.35
C VAL A 71 3.45 15.71 -3.24
N LEU A 72 3.82 15.27 -4.43
CA LEU A 72 4.65 16.04 -5.35
C LEU A 72 3.92 17.31 -5.80
N PHE A 73 2.62 17.20 -6.10
CA PHE A 73 1.79 18.33 -6.48
C PHE A 73 1.66 19.38 -5.37
N SER A 74 1.47 18.95 -4.12
CA SER A 74 1.30 19.87 -2.98
C SER A 74 2.62 20.51 -2.55
N THR A 75 3.72 19.74 -2.55
CA THR A 75 5.04 20.22 -2.11
C THR A 75 5.83 20.97 -3.17
N LYS A 76 5.47 20.81 -4.46
CA LYS A 76 6.21 21.34 -5.62
C LYS A 76 7.66 20.83 -5.72
N ILE A 77 8.00 19.76 -5.02
CA ILE A 77 9.30 19.10 -5.12
C ILE A 77 9.37 18.32 -6.43
N HIS A 78 10.45 18.49 -7.19
CA HIS A 78 10.64 17.72 -8.41
C HIS A 78 11.12 16.30 -8.06
N PRO A 79 10.63 15.22 -8.72
CA PRO A 79 11.05 13.85 -8.40
C PRO A 79 12.56 13.60 -8.43
N ARG A 80 13.31 14.37 -9.23
CA ARG A 80 14.77 14.29 -9.30
C ARG A 80 15.49 14.90 -8.11
N ASP A 81 14.83 15.73 -7.31
CA ASP A 81 15.41 16.35 -6.11
C ASP A 81 15.34 15.39 -4.90
N ILE A 82 14.55 14.32 -5.00
CA ILE A 82 14.45 13.26 -3.99
C ILE A 82 15.69 12.37 -4.06
N THR A 83 16.38 12.25 -2.94
CA THR A 83 17.67 11.54 -2.84
C THR A 83 17.54 10.20 -2.11
N ILE A 84 16.49 10.05 -1.32
CA ILE A 84 16.18 8.87 -0.52
C ILE A 84 14.73 8.48 -0.79
N LEU A 85 14.49 7.21 -1.12
CA LEU A 85 13.17 6.63 -1.26
C LEU A 85 13.05 5.43 -0.33
N VAL A 86 12.15 5.52 0.65
CA VAL A 86 11.80 4.41 1.53
C VAL A 86 10.39 3.95 1.19
N VAL A 87 10.26 2.73 0.69
CA VAL A 87 8.96 2.08 0.45
C VAL A 87 8.78 1.00 1.49
N ASN A 88 7.61 0.92 2.10
CA ASN A 88 7.24 -0.22 2.93
C ASN A 88 5.92 -0.83 2.46
N CYS A 89 5.89 -2.17 2.43
CA CYS A 89 4.70 -2.97 2.21
C CYS A 89 4.85 -4.31 2.94
N GLY A 90 3.91 -4.63 3.84
CA GLY A 90 4.00 -5.81 4.69
C GLY A 90 3.99 -7.10 3.89
N ILE A 91 2.94 -7.29 3.08
CA ILE A 91 2.60 -8.60 2.48
C ILE A 91 3.12 -8.74 1.05
N PHE A 92 3.27 -7.65 0.30
CA PHE A 92 3.61 -7.70 -1.12
C PHE A 92 5.05 -7.23 -1.42
N ASN A 93 5.99 -8.17 -1.38
CA ASN A 93 7.40 -7.94 -1.66
C ASN A 93 7.84 -8.73 -2.90
N VAL A 94 7.96 -8.04 -4.03
CA VAL A 94 8.15 -8.65 -5.36
C VAL A 94 9.43 -8.18 -6.06
N VAL A 95 9.86 -8.92 -7.08
CA VAL A 95 10.97 -8.53 -7.96
C VAL A 95 10.43 -8.22 -9.36
N PRO A 96 10.76 -7.07 -9.97
CA PRO A 96 11.43 -5.89 -9.39
C PRO A 96 10.64 -5.27 -8.23
N SER A 97 11.33 -4.61 -7.29
CA SER A 97 10.75 -4.04 -6.07
C SER A 97 9.74 -2.92 -6.32
N LEU A 98 8.93 -2.61 -5.32
CA LEU A 98 8.00 -1.47 -5.36
C LEU A 98 8.76 -0.14 -5.41
N SER A 99 9.92 -0.05 -4.75
CA SER A 99 10.82 1.08 -4.89
C SER A 99 11.33 1.26 -6.33
N ALA A 100 11.74 0.17 -6.99
CA ALA A 100 12.17 0.22 -8.40
C ALA A 100 11.03 0.65 -9.33
N MET A 101 9.79 0.23 -9.03
CA MET A 101 8.60 0.66 -9.76
C MET A 101 8.41 2.18 -9.70
N LEU A 102 8.53 2.79 -8.52
CA LEU A 102 8.45 4.25 -8.36
C LEU A 102 9.59 4.99 -9.06
N VAL A 103 10.84 4.54 -8.88
CA VAL A 103 12.01 5.16 -9.52
C VAL A 103 11.85 5.20 -11.03
N ASN A 104 11.42 4.09 -11.64
CA ASN A 104 11.21 4.01 -13.07
C ASN A 104 10.01 4.85 -13.54
N HIS A 105 8.91 4.88 -12.79
CA HIS A 105 7.71 5.64 -13.16
C HIS A 105 7.96 7.14 -13.14
N TYR A 106 8.52 7.65 -12.04
CA TYR A 106 8.74 9.09 -11.81
C TYR A 106 10.03 9.65 -12.39
N LYS A 107 10.82 8.81 -13.08
CA LYS A 107 12.13 9.19 -13.64
C LYS A 107 13.01 9.88 -12.59
N MET A 108 13.03 9.29 -11.40
CA MET A 108 13.88 9.75 -10.30
C MET A 108 15.35 9.64 -10.70
N ARG A 109 16.23 10.34 -9.98
CA ARG A 109 17.67 10.33 -10.23
C ARG A 109 18.26 8.91 -10.17
N SER A 110 19.28 8.65 -10.97
CA SER A 110 19.89 7.31 -11.11
C SER A 110 20.66 6.84 -9.88
N ASP A 111 21.13 7.78 -9.06
CA ASP A 111 21.88 7.55 -7.82
C ASP A 111 21.02 7.73 -6.55
N ILE A 112 19.69 7.65 -6.70
CA ILE A 112 18.76 7.62 -5.57
C ILE A 112 19.04 6.41 -4.68
N GLN A 113 19.02 6.61 -3.37
CA GLN A 113 19.06 5.50 -2.42
C GLN A 113 17.66 4.95 -2.22
N THR A 114 17.48 3.65 -2.47
CA THR A 114 16.16 3.02 -2.30
C THR A 114 16.18 1.95 -1.23
N TYR A 115 15.14 1.92 -0.42
CA TYR A 115 14.90 0.93 0.63
C TYR A 115 13.50 0.35 0.41
N ASN A 116 13.37 -0.97 0.33
CA ASN A 116 12.09 -1.66 0.19
C ASN A 116 11.89 -2.57 1.39
N LEU A 117 11.11 -2.10 2.35
CA LEU A 117 10.90 -2.71 3.65
C LEU A 117 9.69 -3.66 3.61
N GLY A 118 9.91 -4.91 4.02
CA GLY A 118 8.87 -5.95 4.10
C GLY A 118 8.82 -6.62 5.47
N GLY A 119 7.71 -7.30 5.77
CA GLY A 119 7.60 -8.16 6.96
C GLY A 119 7.49 -7.45 8.32
N MET A 120 7.41 -6.12 8.35
CA MET A 120 7.33 -5.35 9.61
C MET A 120 5.88 -5.06 10.09
N GLY A 121 4.88 -5.44 9.28
CA GLY A 121 3.46 -5.26 9.59
C GLY A 121 3.09 -3.81 9.92
N CYS A 122 2.13 -3.62 10.82
CA CYS A 122 1.58 -2.30 11.15
C CYS A 122 2.61 -1.28 11.69
N ALA A 123 3.78 -1.73 12.16
CA ALA A 123 4.85 -0.85 12.64
C ALA A 123 5.72 -0.29 11.51
N ALA A 124 5.60 -0.82 10.28
CA ALA A 124 6.47 -0.50 9.16
C ALA A 124 6.53 1.00 8.84
N GLY A 125 5.40 1.71 9.00
CA GLY A 125 5.33 3.16 8.78
C GLY A 125 6.26 3.95 9.72
N ALA A 126 6.20 3.69 11.03
CA ALA A 126 7.04 4.36 12.02
C ALA A 126 8.52 4.05 11.80
N ILE A 127 8.85 2.79 11.51
CA ILE A 127 10.21 2.35 11.22
C ILE A 127 10.76 3.01 9.96
N ALA A 128 9.93 3.14 8.92
CA ALA A 128 10.33 3.81 7.68
C ALA A 128 10.62 5.30 7.89
N ILE A 129 9.86 5.98 8.76
CA ILE A 129 10.10 7.38 9.13
C ILE A 129 11.39 7.52 9.94
N ASP A 130 11.63 6.64 10.91
CA ASP A 130 12.87 6.64 11.71
C ASP A 130 14.11 6.41 10.83
N LEU A 131 14.04 5.45 9.89
CA LEU A 131 15.09 5.24 8.89
C LEU A 131 15.31 6.49 8.03
N ALA A 132 14.24 7.10 7.52
CA ALA A 132 14.35 8.31 6.71
C ALA A 132 15.01 9.47 7.49
N ARG A 133 14.66 9.64 8.77
CA ARG A 133 15.31 10.61 9.67
C ARG A 133 16.80 10.35 9.79
N ALA A 134 17.20 9.13 10.15
CA ALA A 134 18.61 8.77 10.31
C ALA A 134 19.42 9.00 9.02
N LEU A 135 18.82 8.73 7.85
CA LEU A 135 19.46 8.99 6.56
C LEU A 135 19.60 10.49 6.28
N LEU A 136 18.59 11.29 6.60
CA LEU A 136 18.62 12.76 6.46
C LEU A 136 19.65 13.41 7.38
N ASP A 137 19.84 12.90 8.60
CA ASP A 137 20.87 13.38 9.53
C ASP A 137 22.28 13.28 8.93
N SER A 138 22.52 12.26 8.09
CA SER A 138 23.78 12.10 7.36
C SER A 138 23.88 12.91 6.05
N ARG A 139 22.76 13.51 5.59
CA ARG A 139 22.63 14.18 4.28
C ARG A 139 21.80 15.47 4.38
N PRO A 140 22.35 16.54 5.00
CA PRO A 140 21.65 17.80 5.13
C PRO A 140 21.25 18.40 3.77
N GLY A 141 20.09 19.07 3.72
CA GLY A 141 19.61 19.76 2.52
C GLY A 141 19.10 18.83 1.41
N THR A 142 18.73 17.60 1.75
CA THR A 142 18.18 16.63 0.79
C THR A 142 16.73 16.27 1.13
N TYR A 143 16.01 15.67 0.17
CA TYR A 143 14.64 15.20 0.35
C TYR A 143 14.57 13.67 0.43
N ALA A 144 13.82 13.18 1.42
CA ALA A 144 13.43 11.79 1.53
C ALA A 144 11.92 11.63 1.26
N LEU A 145 11.55 10.66 0.44
CA LEU A 145 10.17 10.26 0.22
C LEU A 145 9.92 8.92 0.91
N VAL A 146 8.95 8.90 1.82
CA VAL A 146 8.49 7.67 2.47
C VAL A 146 7.12 7.30 1.92
N VAL A 147 7.00 6.11 1.35
CA VAL A 147 5.76 5.57 0.80
C VAL A 147 5.39 4.32 1.59
N SER A 148 4.28 4.40 2.32
CA SER A 148 3.72 3.29 3.09
C SER A 148 2.44 2.83 2.45
N THR A 149 2.33 1.53 2.17
CA THR A 149 1.13 0.95 1.56
C THR A 149 0.98 -0.51 1.95
N GLU A 150 -0.25 -0.98 2.07
CA GLU A 150 -0.56 -2.40 2.23
C GLU A 150 -1.32 -2.88 1.00
N ILE A 151 -0.71 -3.80 0.28
CA ILE A 151 -1.29 -4.43 -0.91
C ILE A 151 -1.86 -5.76 -0.49
N ILE A 152 -3.18 -5.87 -0.53
CA ILE A 152 -3.89 -7.05 -0.04
C ILE A 152 -4.27 -8.01 -1.18
N THR A 153 -4.08 -7.62 -2.45
CA THR A 153 -4.09 -8.53 -3.61
C THR A 153 -2.76 -9.29 -3.71
N ALA A 154 -2.41 -10.05 -2.67
CA ALA A 154 -1.10 -10.69 -2.53
C ALA A 154 -1.14 -12.16 -2.05
N THR A 155 -2.30 -12.81 -2.07
CA THR A 155 -2.48 -14.21 -1.63
C THR A 155 -3.44 -14.99 -2.52
#